data_AF-A0A3D0D2H1-F1
#
_entry.id   AF-A0A3D0D2H1-F1
#
_cell.length_a   1.000
_cell.length_b   1.000
_cell.length_c   1.000
_cell.angle_alpha   90.00
_cell.angle_beta   90.00
_cell.angle_gamma   90.00
#
_symmetry.space_group_name_H-M   'P 1'
#
loop_
_entity.id
_entity.type
_entity.pdbx_description
1 polymer ?
#
loop_
_entity_poly.entity_id
_entity_poly.type
_entity_poly.pdbx_seq_one_letter_code
_entity_poly.pdbx_strand_id
1 'polypeptide(L)'
;DGEVVQTSYTAMGQPKTLKSTTSNMLYVTGADYTALGAPSWITFLNGTRTDYSYSNQSGDQSQRLKQLKVTKGSTVLLDLNYSYDAASNLTVLHEMTPSHGEQLTFSYDDFNRLRTVSGDTDSASYTYDRLDRLTSVQEGGYTAIFGAWSAGTATTGAPAIQARLHERGVQLLPSLSSVERELRRRV
;
A
#
# COMPACT_ATOMS: atom_id res chain seq x y z
N ASP A 1 26.72 -8.36 -14.75
CA ASP A 1 25.82 -9.21 -15.56
C ASP A 1 25.46 -8.58 -16.92
N GLY A 2 25.61 -7.27 -17.13
CA GLY A 2 25.68 -6.70 -18.50
C GLY A 2 24.40 -6.84 -19.31
N GLU A 3 23.26 -7.01 -18.65
CA GLU A 3 21.96 -7.06 -19.31
C GLU A 3 21.66 -5.72 -19.98
N VAL A 4 21.24 -5.78 -21.24
CA VAL A 4 20.80 -4.61 -22.00
C VAL A 4 19.28 -4.65 -22.13
N VAL A 5 18.64 -3.52 -21.84
CA VAL A 5 17.20 -3.36 -21.94
C VAL A 5 16.84 -2.23 -22.90
N GLN A 6 15.72 -2.38 -23.58
CA GLN A 6 15.13 -1.39 -24.46
C GLN A 6 13.79 -0.94 -23.88
N THR A 7 13.61 0.38 -23.80
CA THR A 7 12.38 1.02 -23.32
C THR A 7 11.71 1.76 -24.48
N SER A 8 10.40 1.58 -24.65
CA SER A 8 9.61 2.46 -25.51
C SER A 8 8.89 3.51 -24.67
N TYR A 9 8.46 4.61 -25.28
CA TYR A 9 7.85 5.73 -24.57
C TYR A 9 6.51 6.12 -25.20
N THR A 10 5.62 6.70 -24.40
CA THR A 10 4.38 7.37 -24.84
C THR A 10 4.73 8.66 -25.59
N ALA A 11 3.74 9.29 -26.24
CA ALA A 11 3.91 10.60 -26.88
C ALA A 11 4.33 11.71 -25.89
N MET A 12 4.04 11.53 -24.59
CA MET A 12 4.42 12.43 -23.51
C MET A 12 5.79 12.07 -22.89
N GLY A 13 6.52 11.10 -23.47
CA GLY A 13 7.85 10.71 -23.01
C GLY A 13 7.87 9.79 -21.78
N GLN A 14 6.74 9.18 -21.41
CA GLN A 14 6.66 8.28 -20.26
C GLN A 14 6.95 6.82 -20.69
N PRO A 15 7.61 5.99 -19.86
CA PRO A 15 7.93 4.61 -20.22
C PRO A 15 6.69 3.76 -20.52
N LYS A 16 6.62 3.12 -21.69
CA LYS A 16 5.46 2.31 -22.10
C LYS A 16 5.73 0.82 -22.08
N THR A 17 6.91 0.39 -22.50
CA THR A 17 7.32 -1.02 -22.48
C THR A 17 8.77 -1.14 -22.05
N LEU A 18 9.13 -2.28 -21.47
CA LEU A 18 10.49 -2.60 -21.07
C LEU A 18 10.83 -4.02 -21.54
N LYS A 19 11.88 -4.16 -22.35
CA LYS A 19 12.28 -5.42 -22.98
C LYS A 19 13.76 -5.68 -22.76
N SER A 20 14.12 -6.86 -22.26
CA SER A 20 15.51 -7.35 -22.32
C SER A 20 15.88 -7.63 -23.77
N THR A 21 16.92 -6.96 -24.28
CA THR A 21 17.47 -7.28 -25.60
C THR A 21 18.38 -8.51 -25.54
N THR A 22 18.96 -8.80 -24.37
CA THR A 22 19.79 -9.99 -24.14
C THR A 22 18.97 -11.27 -24.20
N SER A 23 17.81 -11.31 -23.54
CA SER A 23 16.94 -12.48 -23.48
C SER A 23 15.72 -12.40 -24.42
N ASN A 24 15.58 -11.30 -25.17
CA ASN A 24 14.41 -10.99 -26.01
C ASN A 24 13.07 -11.05 -25.24
N MET A 25 13.09 -10.83 -23.93
CA MET A 25 11.94 -10.98 -23.03
C MET A 25 11.33 -9.62 -22.70
N LEU A 26 10.01 -9.50 -22.85
CA LEU A 26 9.29 -8.28 -22.52
C LEU A 26 8.89 -8.34 -21.03
N TYR A 27 9.40 -7.46 -20.18
CA TYR A 27 9.06 -7.40 -18.75
C TYR A 27 7.77 -6.64 -18.50
N VAL A 28 7.62 -5.50 -19.19
CA VAL A 28 6.42 -4.67 -19.19
C VAL A 28 5.89 -4.62 -20.62
N THR A 29 4.68 -5.11 -20.82
CA THR A 29 4.04 -5.24 -22.13
C THR A 29 3.23 -4.01 -22.52
N GLY A 30 2.90 -3.15 -21.55
CA GLY A 30 2.28 -1.86 -21.77
C GLY A 30 2.12 -1.09 -20.47
N ALA A 31 2.07 0.23 -20.57
CA ALA A 31 1.72 1.12 -19.48
C ALA A 31 1.06 2.39 -20.03
N ASP A 32 0.29 3.05 -19.18
CA ASP A 32 -0.29 4.36 -19.44
C ASP A 32 -0.28 5.21 -18.17
N TYR A 33 -0.50 6.51 -18.30
CA TYR A 33 -0.30 7.48 -17.24
C TYR A 33 -1.37 8.57 -17.26
N THR A 34 -1.61 9.16 -16.10
CA THR A 34 -2.43 10.36 -15.96
C THR A 34 -1.68 11.58 -16.49
N ALA A 35 -2.41 12.70 -16.66
CA ALA A 35 -1.84 13.96 -17.13
C ALA A 35 -0.75 14.55 -16.20
N LEU A 36 -0.78 14.24 -14.89
CA LEU A 36 0.29 14.64 -13.94
C LEU A 36 1.38 13.57 -13.79
N GLY A 37 1.32 12.50 -14.58
CA GLY A 37 2.40 11.54 -14.72
C GLY A 37 2.36 10.32 -13.82
N ALA A 38 1.34 10.13 -12.98
CA ALA A 38 1.23 8.87 -12.24
C ALA A 38 0.67 7.75 -13.13
N PRO A 39 1.01 6.48 -12.87
CA PRO A 39 0.53 5.35 -13.67
C PRO A 39 -1.00 5.24 -13.68
N SER A 40 -1.62 5.07 -14.84
CA SER A 40 -3.03 4.69 -14.94
C SER A 40 -3.18 3.16 -14.95
N TRP A 41 -2.35 2.47 -15.71
CA TRP A 41 -2.27 1.00 -15.67
C TRP A 41 -0.90 0.52 -16.14
N ILE A 42 -0.49 -0.67 -15.71
CA ILE A 42 0.74 -1.36 -16.14
C ILE A 42 0.43 -2.83 -16.35
N THR A 43 0.85 -3.40 -17.47
CA THR A 43 0.74 -4.84 -17.76
C THR A 43 2.12 -5.48 -17.79
N PHE A 44 2.30 -6.56 -17.04
CA PHE A 44 3.54 -7.31 -16.92
C PHE A 44 3.57 -8.54 -17.82
N LEU A 45 4.76 -9.10 -17.99
CA LEU A 45 5.02 -10.27 -18.84
C LEU A 45 4.17 -11.50 -18.51
N ASN A 46 3.81 -11.66 -17.23
CA ASN A 46 3.05 -12.79 -16.74
C ASN A 46 1.53 -12.67 -17.03
N GLY A 47 1.14 -11.63 -17.78
CA GLY A 47 -0.24 -11.32 -18.14
C GLY A 47 -1.03 -10.60 -17.05
N THR A 48 -0.40 -10.28 -15.92
CA THR A 48 -1.03 -9.50 -14.85
C THR A 48 -1.05 -8.02 -15.24
N ARG A 49 -2.21 -7.38 -15.05
CA ARG A 49 -2.41 -5.94 -15.21
C ARG A 49 -2.73 -5.32 -13.85
N THR A 50 -2.07 -4.22 -13.52
CA THR A 50 -2.42 -3.38 -12.38
C THR A 50 -3.03 -2.09 -12.88
N ASP A 51 -4.27 -1.82 -12.50
CA ASP A 51 -4.99 -0.58 -12.75
C ASP A 51 -4.95 0.31 -11.49
N TYR A 52 -4.74 1.60 -11.70
CA TYR A 52 -4.67 2.62 -10.66
C TYR A 52 -5.73 3.68 -10.95
N SER A 53 -6.52 4.01 -9.94
CA SER A 53 -7.35 5.21 -9.96
C SER A 53 -6.98 6.11 -8.80
N TYR A 54 -7.20 7.41 -8.97
CA TYR A 54 -6.77 8.42 -8.02
C TYR A 54 -7.95 9.21 -7.48
N SER A 55 -7.78 9.76 -6.28
CA SER A 55 -8.70 10.69 -5.64
C SER A 55 -8.98 11.85 -6.60
N ASN A 56 -10.27 12.14 -6.75
CA ASN A 56 -10.78 13.26 -7.54
C ASN A 56 -11.55 14.25 -6.66
N GLN A 57 -11.18 14.37 -5.38
CA GLN A 57 -11.72 15.42 -4.53
C GLN A 57 -11.44 16.78 -5.18
N SER A 58 -12.45 17.65 -5.23
CA SER A 58 -12.32 18.96 -5.89
C SER A 58 -11.16 19.75 -5.29
N GLY A 59 -10.18 20.12 -6.11
CA GLY A 59 -8.96 20.82 -5.69
C GLY A 59 -7.82 19.92 -5.21
N ASP A 60 -8.04 18.61 -5.10
CA ASP A 60 -7.01 17.63 -4.74
C ASP A 60 -6.19 17.23 -5.97
N GLN A 61 -5.01 17.82 -6.12
CA GLN A 61 -4.03 17.45 -7.15
C GLN A 61 -3.00 16.43 -6.64
N SER A 62 -3.18 15.86 -5.45
CA SER A 62 -2.17 15.02 -4.82
C SER A 62 -1.95 13.66 -5.49
N GLN A 63 -2.82 13.27 -6.43
CA GLN A 63 -2.84 11.93 -7.02
C GLN A 63 -2.75 10.83 -5.96
N ARG A 64 -3.47 11.01 -4.85
CA ARG A 64 -3.65 9.94 -3.84
C ARG A 64 -4.40 8.78 -4.47
N LEU A 65 -3.91 7.58 -4.22
CA LEU A 65 -4.48 6.36 -4.77
C LEU A 65 -5.89 6.14 -4.22
N LYS A 66 -6.89 6.02 -5.08
CA LYS A 66 -8.26 5.66 -4.71
C LYS A 66 -8.52 4.17 -4.89
N GLN A 67 -7.92 3.56 -5.91
CA GLN A 67 -8.03 2.14 -6.15
C GLN A 67 -6.75 1.57 -6.73
N LEU A 68 -6.37 0.38 -6.27
CA LEU A 68 -5.38 -0.49 -6.91
C LEU A 68 -6.03 -1.83 -7.21
N LYS A 69 -6.12 -2.17 -8.49
CA LYS A 69 -6.74 -3.42 -8.93
C LYS A 69 -5.78 -4.23 -9.76
N VAL A 70 -5.55 -5.47 -9.36
CA VAL A 70 -4.68 -6.42 -10.07
C VAL A 70 -5.56 -7.48 -10.72
N THR A 71 -5.43 -7.65 -12.03
CA THR A 71 -6.17 -8.65 -12.80
C THR A 71 -5.22 -9.54 -13.61
N LYS A 72 -5.62 -10.78 -13.85
CA LYS A 72 -5.00 -11.66 -14.85
C LYS A 72 -6.10 -12.22 -15.75
N GLY A 73 -6.22 -11.67 -16.96
CA GLY A 73 -7.42 -11.86 -17.78
C GLY A 73 -8.64 -11.32 -17.05
N SER A 74 -9.68 -12.13 -16.90
CA SER A 74 -10.90 -11.74 -16.17
C SER A 74 -10.82 -11.98 -14.66
N THR A 75 -9.76 -12.63 -14.16
CA THR A 75 -9.61 -12.94 -12.73
C THR A 75 -9.06 -11.74 -11.99
N VAL A 76 -9.75 -11.30 -10.94
CA VAL A 76 -9.25 -10.30 -9.99
C VAL A 76 -8.38 -10.99 -8.95
N LEU A 77 -7.10 -10.60 -8.90
CA LEU A 77 -6.12 -11.11 -7.95
C LEU A 77 -6.01 -10.24 -6.69
N LEU A 78 -6.34 -8.95 -6.83
CA LEU A 78 -6.36 -7.97 -5.75
C LEU A 78 -7.26 -6.79 -6.14
N ASP A 79 -8.05 -6.26 -5.22
CA ASP A 79 -8.82 -5.02 -5.42
C ASP A 79 -8.84 -4.23 -4.10
N LEU A 80 -8.01 -3.18 -4.00
CA LEU A 80 -7.89 -2.33 -2.81
C LEU A 80 -8.51 -0.97 -3.09
N ASN A 81 -9.40 -0.51 -2.21
CA ASN A 81 -10.06 0.78 -2.31
C ASN A 81 -9.72 1.63 -1.09
N TYR A 82 -9.36 2.89 -1.33
CA TYR A 82 -8.85 3.81 -0.32
C TYR A 82 -9.78 5.04 -0.22
N SER A 83 -10.05 5.47 1.00
CA SER A 83 -10.76 6.72 1.28
C SER A 83 -9.92 7.60 2.21
N TYR A 84 -10.08 8.91 2.07
CA TYR A 84 -9.31 9.89 2.82
C TYR A 84 -10.22 10.96 3.43
N ASP A 85 -9.80 11.51 4.57
CA ASP A 85 -10.38 12.74 5.12
C ASP A 85 -9.85 14.00 4.40
N ALA A 86 -10.35 15.17 4.80
CA ALA A 86 -9.93 16.45 4.24
C ALA A 86 -8.47 16.83 4.58
N ALA A 87 -7.91 16.26 5.64
CA ALA A 87 -6.50 16.41 6.01
C ALA A 87 -5.59 15.40 5.27
N SER A 88 -6.15 14.61 4.35
CA SER A 88 -5.45 13.61 3.54
C SER A 88 -5.02 12.36 4.29
N ASN A 89 -5.56 12.12 5.50
CA ASN A 89 -5.32 10.89 6.22
C ASN A 89 -6.20 9.76 5.65
N LEU A 90 -5.66 8.54 5.59
CA LEU A 90 -6.40 7.35 5.14
C LEU A 90 -7.48 7.01 6.16
N THR A 91 -8.76 7.06 5.79
CA THR A 91 -9.88 6.74 6.70
C THR A 91 -10.43 5.35 6.50
N VAL A 92 -10.32 4.80 5.29
CA VAL A 92 -10.80 3.46 4.95
C VAL A 92 -9.83 2.79 3.98
N LEU A 93 -9.50 1.53 4.25
CA LEU A 93 -8.96 0.58 3.30
C LEU A 93 -9.96 -0.57 3.18
N HIS A 94 -10.50 -0.80 1.98
CA HIS A 94 -11.43 -1.89 1.71
C HIS A 94 -10.86 -2.81 0.65
N GLU A 95 -10.56 -4.05 1.05
CA GLU A 95 -10.20 -5.12 0.13
C GLU A 95 -11.47 -5.78 -0.41
N MET A 96 -11.65 -5.69 -1.73
CA MET A 96 -12.80 -6.22 -2.47
C MET A 96 -12.41 -7.40 -3.36
N THR A 97 -11.31 -8.09 -3.05
CA THR A 97 -10.86 -9.25 -3.80
C THR A 97 -11.92 -10.36 -3.70
N PRO A 98 -12.36 -11.02 -4.79
CA PRO A 98 -13.45 -12.01 -4.70
C PRO A 98 -13.17 -13.18 -3.73
N SER A 99 -11.90 -13.53 -3.51
CA SER A 99 -11.48 -14.58 -2.58
C SER A 99 -11.23 -14.10 -1.14
N HIS A 100 -11.25 -12.78 -0.90
CA HIS A 100 -10.95 -12.18 0.40
C HIS A 100 -11.60 -10.80 0.53
N GLY A 101 -12.38 -10.59 1.58
CA GLY A 101 -12.95 -9.28 1.90
C GLY A 101 -12.53 -8.88 3.30
N GLU A 102 -11.97 -7.67 3.42
CA GLU A 102 -11.68 -7.05 4.71
C GLU A 102 -11.83 -5.54 4.58
N GLN A 103 -12.48 -4.92 5.56
CA GLN A 103 -12.52 -3.48 5.68
C GLN A 103 -11.79 -3.02 6.93
N LEU A 104 -10.79 -2.15 6.74
CA LEU A 104 -10.14 -1.43 7.82
C LEU A 104 -10.61 0.03 7.82
N THR A 105 -10.96 0.52 9.01
CA THR A 105 -11.27 1.92 9.27
C THR A 105 -10.22 2.52 10.19
N PHE A 106 -9.89 3.77 9.96
CA PHE A 106 -8.84 4.49 10.65
C PHE A 106 -9.41 5.78 11.21
N SER A 107 -9.08 6.11 12.45
CA SER A 107 -9.39 7.40 13.05
C SER A 107 -8.14 8.11 13.51
N TYR A 108 -8.21 9.43 13.57
CA TYR A 108 -7.11 10.30 13.93
C TYR A 108 -7.53 11.23 15.06
N ASP A 109 -6.56 11.68 15.85
CA ASP A 109 -6.77 12.78 16.78
C ASP A 109 -6.64 14.15 16.09
N ASP A 110 -6.86 15.23 16.85
CA ASP A 110 -6.84 16.60 16.33
C ASP A 110 -5.45 17.03 15.78
N PHE A 111 -4.40 16.26 16.05
CA PHE A 111 -3.04 16.47 15.54
C PHE A 111 -2.72 15.58 14.33
N ASN A 112 -3.73 14.95 13.72
CA ASN A 112 -3.59 13.98 12.61
C ASN A 112 -2.78 12.73 12.95
N ARG A 113 -2.80 12.31 14.23
CA ARG A 113 -2.09 11.10 14.67
C ARG A 113 -3.07 9.94 14.75
N LEU A 114 -2.64 8.77 14.29
CA LEU A 114 -3.48 7.59 14.24
C LEU A 114 -3.98 7.25 15.65
N ARG A 115 -5.29 7.28 15.87
CA ARG A 115 -5.92 7.00 17.15
C ARG A 115 -6.46 5.59 17.21
N THR A 116 -7.11 5.12 16.14
CA THR A 116 -7.63 3.75 16.07
C THR A 116 -7.46 3.15 14.69
N VAL A 117 -7.32 1.84 14.65
CA VAL A 117 -7.55 0.99 13.48
C VAL A 117 -8.61 -0.03 13.86
N SER A 118 -9.63 -0.22 13.04
CA SER A 118 -10.67 -1.21 13.29
C SER A 118 -10.92 -2.01 12.03
N GLY A 119 -10.67 -3.31 12.10
CA GLY A 119 -11.05 -4.30 11.09
C GLY A 119 -12.25 -5.14 11.53
N ASP A 120 -12.59 -6.11 10.71
CA ASP A 120 -13.76 -6.98 10.94
C ASP A 120 -13.60 -7.87 12.18
N THR A 121 -12.39 -8.33 12.46
CA THR A 121 -12.10 -9.23 13.59
C THR A 121 -11.28 -8.59 14.70
N ASP A 122 -10.41 -7.64 14.36
CA ASP A 122 -9.41 -7.09 15.26
C ASP A 122 -9.42 -5.57 15.24
N SER A 123 -9.02 -4.95 16.35
CA SER A 123 -8.85 -3.51 16.45
C SER A 123 -7.64 -3.14 17.30
N ALA A 124 -7.09 -1.96 17.01
CA ALA A 124 -5.98 -1.35 17.71
C ALA A 124 -6.32 0.09 18.08
N SER A 125 -5.84 0.56 19.24
CA SER A 125 -5.86 1.98 19.60
C SER A 125 -4.51 2.45 20.11
N TYR A 126 -4.23 3.72 19.87
CA TYR A 126 -2.95 4.36 20.14
C TYR A 126 -3.20 5.63 20.94
N THR A 127 -2.38 5.84 21.96
CA THR A 127 -2.39 7.06 22.76
C THR A 127 -1.01 7.70 22.76
N TYR A 128 -1.00 9.02 22.82
CA TYR A 128 0.22 9.81 22.76
C TYR A 128 0.23 10.84 23.86
N ASP A 129 1.42 11.22 24.30
CA ASP A 129 1.59 12.38 25.17
C ASP A 129 1.64 13.70 24.39
N ARG A 130 1.82 14.79 25.14
CA ARG A 130 1.89 16.16 24.62
C ARG A 130 3.16 16.45 23.83
N LEU A 131 4.18 15.59 23.92
CA LEU A 131 5.44 15.69 23.19
C LEU A 131 5.47 14.77 21.98
N ASP A 132 4.30 14.29 21.56
CA ASP A 132 4.11 13.43 20.40
C ASP A 132 4.72 12.02 20.52
N ARG A 133 4.92 11.54 21.75
CA ARG A 133 5.44 10.21 21.99
C ARG A 133 4.28 9.24 22.21
N LEU A 134 4.33 8.09 21.55
CA LEU A 134 3.39 6.99 21.78
C LEU A 134 3.53 6.49 23.22
N THR A 135 2.44 6.53 23.99
CA THR A 135 2.38 6.14 25.40
C THR A 135 1.66 4.83 25.64
N SER A 136 0.76 4.42 24.74
CA SER A 136 0.12 3.11 24.84
C SER A 136 -0.41 2.62 23.50
N VAL A 137 -0.34 1.31 23.33
CA VAL A 137 -1.01 0.56 22.26
C VAL A 137 -1.93 -0.47 22.93
N GLN A 138 -3.20 -0.48 22.55
CA GLN A 138 -4.14 -1.53 22.95
C GLN A 138 -4.59 -2.31 21.72
N GLU A 139 -4.42 -3.62 21.73
CA GLU A 139 -4.80 -4.53 20.64
C GLU A 139 -5.55 -5.73 21.23
N GLY A 140 -6.84 -5.84 20.93
CA GLY A 140 -7.73 -6.81 21.56
C GLY A 140 -7.69 -6.69 23.10
N GLY A 141 -7.36 -7.80 23.79
CA GLY A 141 -7.21 -7.84 25.25
C GLY A 141 -5.83 -7.41 25.77
N TYR A 142 -4.88 -7.08 24.89
CA TYR A 142 -3.50 -6.75 25.26
C TYR A 142 -3.29 -5.24 25.28
N THR A 143 -2.51 -4.75 26.24
CA THR A 143 -2.13 -3.34 26.34
C THR A 143 -0.63 -3.23 26.63
N ALA A 144 0.08 -2.55 25.74
CA ALA A 144 1.46 -2.12 25.95
C ALA A 144 1.45 -0.64 26.38
N ILE A 145 2.26 -0.31 27.38
CA ILE A 145 2.43 1.07 27.88
C ILE A 145 3.91 1.44 27.75
N PHE A 146 4.17 2.64 27.26
CA PHE A 146 5.49 3.19 26.99
C PHE A 146 5.70 4.45 27.84
N GLY A 147 6.82 4.53 28.56
CA GLY A 147 7.16 5.64 29.43
C GLY A 147 8.66 5.71 29.73
N ALA A 148 9.16 6.92 30.02
CA ALA A 148 10.56 7.16 30.35
C ALA A 148 10.93 6.50 31.70
N TRP A 149 11.88 5.55 31.63
CA TRP A 149 12.58 4.88 32.73
C TRP A 149 11.81 4.78 34.07
N SER A 150 10.95 3.79 34.19
CA SER A 150 10.62 3.22 35.50
C SER A 150 10.69 1.71 35.38
N ALA A 151 11.58 1.10 36.16
CA ALA A 151 11.69 -0.34 36.29
C ALA A 151 10.31 -0.93 36.65
N GLY A 152 9.72 -1.68 35.73
CA GLY A 152 8.38 -2.23 35.90
C GLY A 152 7.94 -2.99 34.65
N THR A 153 8.37 -4.24 34.55
CA THR A 153 7.87 -5.32 33.69
C THR A 153 7.21 -4.89 32.38
N ALA A 154 8.00 -4.89 31.30
CA ALA A 154 7.45 -5.23 29.99
C ALA A 154 6.93 -6.67 30.08
N THR A 155 5.61 -6.85 30.16
CA THR A 155 5.02 -8.17 29.89
C THR A 155 5.15 -8.38 28.39
N THR A 156 6.25 -8.99 27.98
CA THR A 156 6.59 -9.31 26.60
C THR A 156 5.59 -10.33 26.06
N GLY A 157 4.54 -9.82 25.41
CA GLY A 157 3.73 -10.54 24.45
C GLY A 157 3.56 -9.63 23.24
N ALA A 158 4.55 -9.64 22.34
CA ALA A 158 4.53 -8.83 21.12
C ALA A 158 3.24 -9.12 20.33
N PRO A 159 2.41 -8.12 19.99
CA PRO A 159 1.17 -8.39 19.31
C PRO A 159 1.37 -8.52 17.80
N ALA A 160 0.56 -9.37 17.19
CA ALA A 160 0.65 -9.82 15.80
C ALA A 160 0.42 -8.72 14.74
N ILE A 161 0.06 -7.49 15.14
CA ILE A 161 -0.18 -6.39 14.20
C ILE A 161 1.12 -5.67 13.83
N GLN A 162 2.19 -5.69 14.63
CA GLN A 162 3.50 -5.21 14.14
C GLN A 162 4.05 -6.12 13.02
N ALA A 163 3.82 -7.43 13.11
CA ALA A 163 4.17 -8.36 12.02
C ALA A 163 3.26 -8.17 10.80
N ARG A 164 1.95 -7.96 10.97
CA ARG A 164 1.02 -7.74 9.85
C ARG A 164 1.11 -6.36 9.19
N LEU A 165 1.42 -5.29 9.93
CA LEU A 165 1.68 -3.95 9.36
C LEU A 165 3.04 -3.89 8.67
N HIS A 166 4.07 -4.57 9.18
CA HIS A 166 5.36 -4.71 8.47
C HIS A 166 5.25 -5.63 7.23
N GLU A 167 4.39 -6.65 7.24
CA GLU A 167 4.20 -7.55 6.10
C GLU A 167 3.20 -7.03 5.05
N ARG A 168 2.25 -6.16 5.41
CA ARG A 168 1.17 -5.73 4.48
C ARG A 168 0.93 -4.22 4.36
N GLY A 169 1.38 -3.40 5.31
CA GLY A 169 1.12 -1.95 5.31
C GLY A 169 2.28 -1.09 4.81
N VAL A 170 3.53 -1.47 5.10
CA VAL A 170 4.72 -0.65 4.78
C VAL A 170 5.33 -1.00 3.41
N GLN A 171 4.83 -2.03 2.72
CA GLN A 171 5.20 -2.34 1.32
C GLN A 171 4.33 -1.61 0.27
N LEU A 172 3.35 -0.79 0.66
CA LEU A 172 2.34 -0.22 -0.25
C LEU A 172 2.74 1.08 -0.96
N LEU A 173 4.03 1.42 -1.00
CA LEU A 173 4.55 2.17 -2.14
C LEU A 173 5.21 1.17 -3.09
N PRO A 174 4.57 0.79 -4.21
CA PRO A 174 5.29 0.11 -5.28
C PRO A 174 6.26 1.14 -5.87
N SER A 175 7.45 1.27 -5.28
CA SER A 175 8.61 1.49 -6.13
C SER A 175 8.67 0.28 -7.06
N LEU A 176 8.96 0.52 -8.34
CA LEU A 176 9.02 -0.49 -9.40
C LEU A 176 9.81 -1.76 -9.01
N SER A 177 10.68 -1.66 -8.00
CA SER A 177 11.46 -2.75 -7.41
C SER A 177 10.69 -3.80 -6.58
N SER A 178 9.52 -3.48 -6.01
CA SER A 178 8.73 -4.45 -5.21
C SER A 178 7.94 -5.43 -6.09
N VAL A 179 7.49 -4.97 -7.26
CA VAL A 179 6.77 -5.83 -8.22
C VAL A 179 7.71 -6.84 -8.87
N GLU A 180 8.96 -6.46 -9.16
CA GLU A 180 9.98 -7.39 -9.66
C GLU A 180 10.40 -8.46 -8.63
N ARG A 181 10.33 -8.14 -7.33
CA ARG A 181 10.77 -9.03 -6.25
C ARG A 181 9.76 -10.15 -5.96
N GLU A 182 8.46 -9.87 -6.08
CA GLU A 182 7.39 -10.86 -5.92
C GLU A 182 7.30 -11.80 -7.14
N LEU A 183 7.69 -11.33 -8.34
CA LEU A 183 7.75 -12.15 -9.56
C LEU A 183 8.85 -13.22 -9.51
N ARG A 184 9.90 -13.04 -8.70
CA ARG A 184 10.97 -14.04 -8.50
C ARG A 184 10.65 -15.11 -7.45
N ARG A 185 9.60 -14.93 -6.64
CA ARG A 185 9.20 -15.88 -5.58
C ARG A 185 8.13 -16.89 -6.01
N ARG A 186 7.52 -16.70 -7.19
CA ARG A 186 6.45 -17.57 -7.73
C ARG A 186 6.85 -18.31 -9.01
N VAL A 187 8.15 -18.50 -9.23
CA VAL A 187 8.76 -19.42 -10.21
C VAL A 187 9.86 -20.17 -9.47
#